data_AF-A0A857KTD7-F1
#
_entry.id   AF-A0A857KTD7-F1
#
_cell.length_a   1.000
_cell.length_b   1.000
_cell.length_c   1.000
_cell.angle_alpha   90.00
_cell.angle_beta   90.00
_cell.angle_gamma   90.00
#
_symmetry.space_group_name_H-M   'P 1'
#
loop_
_entity.id
_entity.type
_entity.pdbx_description
1 polymer ?
#
loop_
_entity_poly.entity_id
_entity_poly.type
_entity_poly.pdbx_seq_one_letter_code
_entity_poly.pdbx_strand_id
1 'polypeptide(L)' 'MATTFSAREFNQDVSGAKRAADNGPVVITDRGEPAYVLLSIAEYEQMRDRRSLLEVLQMTEDIDFEPVVSRTLPRAAEL' A
#
# COMPACT_ATOMS: atom_id res chain seq x y z
N MET A 1 10.36 4.25 14.94
CA MET A 1 9.17 5.02 15.35
C MET A 1 8.76 5.85 14.16
N ALA A 2 7.50 5.78 13.72
CA ALA A 2 7.01 6.65 12.65
C ALA A 2 6.90 8.09 13.18
N THR A 3 7.44 9.06 12.45
CA THR A 3 7.32 10.47 12.81
C THR A 3 5.92 10.95 12.46
N THR A 4 5.28 11.71 13.35
CA THR A 4 3.90 12.20 13.14
C THR A 4 3.90 13.71 12.99
N PHE A 5 3.19 14.20 11.99
CA PHE A 5 2.92 15.60 11.73
C PHE A 5 1.41 15.81 11.76
N SER A 6 0.93 16.91 12.30
CA SER A 6 -0.42 17.40 11.99
C SER A 6 -0.47 17.94 10.56
N ALA A 7 -1.66 18.01 9.97
CA ALA A 7 -1.88 18.66 8.69
C ALA A 7 -1.34 20.11 8.68
N ARG A 8 -1.41 20.81 9.81
CA ARG A 8 -0.85 22.16 9.95
C ARG A 8 0.67 22.15 9.90
N GLU A 9 1.33 21.27 10.65
CA GLU A 9 2.80 21.16 10.64
C GLU A 9 3.33 20.74 9.28
N PHE A 10 2.66 19.79 8.62
CA PHE A 10 2.99 19.37 7.26
C PHE A 10 2.91 20.55 6.27
N ASN A 11 1.81 21.30 6.29
CA ASN A 11 1.63 22.45 5.40
C ASN A 11 2.60 23.60 5.69
N GLN A 12 3.05 23.73 6.94
CA GLN A 12 3.99 24.77 7.35
C GLN A 12 5.45 24.40 7.03
N ASP A 13 5.83 23.13 7.09
CA ASP A 13 7.19 22.65 6.79
C ASP A 13 7.20 21.36 5.96
N VAL A 14 6.77 21.48 4.70
CA VAL A 14 6.79 20.37 3.73
C VAL A 14 8.20 19.81 3.52
N SER A 15 9.23 20.66 3.56
CA SER A 15 10.62 20.25 3.35
C SER A 15 11.17 19.46 4.54
N GLY A 16 10.77 19.82 5.77
CA GLY A 16 11.02 19.03 6.97
C GLY A 16 10.33 17.67 6.91
N ALA A 17 9.05 17.63 6.52
CA ALA A 17 8.31 16.37 6.37
C ALA A 17 8.96 15.44 5.32
N LYS A 18 9.45 15.97 4.18
CA LYS A 18 10.19 15.19 3.19
C LYS A 18 11.50 14.62 3.74
N ARG A 19 12.29 15.43 4.45
CA ARG A 19 13.53 14.95 5.10
C ARG A 19 13.25 13.90 6.18
N ALA A 20 12.15 14.04 6.90
CA ALA A 20 11.71 13.00 7.84
C ALA A 20 11.33 11.72 7.09
N ALA A 21 10.63 11.84 5.95
CA ALA A 21 10.26 10.73 5.08
C ALA A 21 11.45 9.98 4.47
N ASP A 22 12.61 10.63 4.33
CA ASP A 22 13.85 9.97 3.90
C ASP A 22 14.39 8.98 4.97
N ASN A 23 13.93 9.08 6.22
CA ASN A 23 14.31 8.20 7.33
C ASN A 23 13.21 7.19 7.70
N GLY A 24 12.07 7.22 7.01
CA GLY A 24 10.94 6.32 7.24
C GLY A 24 9.58 7.01 7.14
N PRO A 25 8.47 6.25 7.23
CA PRO A 25 7.13 6.77 7.05
C PRO A 25 6.79 7.92 8.00
N VAL A 26 6.21 8.97 7.44
CA VAL A 26 5.65 10.08 8.21
C VAL A 26 4.13 10.01 8.17
N VAL A 27 3.49 9.92 9.35
CA VAL A 27 2.03 9.95 9.47
C VAL A 27 1.58 11.40 9.54
N ILE A 28 0.60 11.78 8.72
CA ILE A 28 -0.03 13.10 8.73
C ILE A 28 -1.43 12.94 9.33
N THR A 29 -1.73 13.69 10.39
CA THR A 29 -3.03 13.66 11.07
C THR A 29 -3.92 14.83 10.66
N ASP A 30 -5.22 14.58 10.55
CA ASP A 30 -6.26 15.62 10.47
C ASP A 30 -7.16 15.51 11.71
N ARG A 31 -7.35 16.63 12.41
CA ARG A 31 -8.09 16.70 13.69
C ARG A 31 -7.70 15.63 14.72
N GLY A 32 -6.43 15.22 14.73
CA GLY A 32 -5.88 14.23 15.66
C GLY A 32 -5.89 12.79 15.14
N GLU A 33 -6.59 12.52 14.03
CA GLU A 33 -6.69 11.18 13.44
C GLU A 33 -5.71 11.01 12.27
N PRO A 34 -5.02 9.87 12.13
CA PRO A 34 -4.20 9.57 10.96
C PRO A 34 -5.04 9.67 9.67
N ALA A 35 -4.59 10.52 8.74
CA ALA A 35 -5.31 10.78 7.49
C ALA A 35 -4.47 10.41 6.27
N TYR A 36 -3.16 10.63 6.33
CA TYR A 36 -2.23 10.31 5.24
C TYR A 36 -0.91 9.76 5.76
N VAL A 37 -0.16 9.12 4.87
CA VAL A 37 1.24 8.75 5.10
C VAL A 37 2.08 9.30 3.96
N LEU A 38 3.18 9.96 4.30
CA LEU A 38 4.20 10.37 3.35
C LEU A 38 5.36 9.38 3.38
N LEU A 39 5.75 8.92 2.19
CA LEU A 39 6.91 8.06 1.95
C LEU A 39 7.77 8.66 0.85
N SER A 40 9.07 8.37 0.86
CA SER A 40 9.88 8.55 -0.34
C SER A 40 9.38 7.59 -1.44
N ILE A 41 9.54 7.98 -2.71
CA ILE A 41 9.16 7.09 -3.81
C ILE A 41 9.99 5.80 -3.81
N ALA A 42 11.23 5.85 -3.32
CA ALA A 42 12.09 4.69 -3.21
C ALA A 42 11.56 3.66 -2.20
N GLU A 43 11.09 4.11 -1.02
CA GLU A 43 10.45 3.23 -0.04
C GLU A 43 9.14 2.67 -0.57
N TYR A 44 8.30 3.50 -1.18
CA TYR A 44 7.05 3.05 -1.80
C TYR A 44 7.29 1.93 -2.81
N GLU A 45 8.26 2.10 -3.71
CA GLU A 45 8.58 1.11 -4.74
C GLU A 45 9.21 -0.17 -4.16
N GLN A 46 9.82 -0.13 -2.98
CA GLN A 46 10.29 -1.33 -2.28
C GLN A 46 9.15 -2.08 -1.59
N MET A 47 8.16 -1.36 -1.05
CA MET A 47 6.98 -1.96 -0.42
C MET A 47 5.98 -2.51 -1.43
N ARG A 48 5.96 -1.94 -2.64
CA ARG A 48 5.08 -2.38 -3.72
C ARG A 48 5.47 -3.79 -4.19
N ASP A 49 4.51 -4.71 -4.16
CA ASP A 49 4.67 -5.99 -4.87
C ASP A 49 4.71 -5.72 -6.37
N ARG A 50 5.80 -6.14 -7.00
CA ARG A 50 6.04 -5.93 -8.44
C ARG A 50 5.51 -7.07 -9.29
N ARG A 51 5.06 -8.14 -8.65
CA ARG A 51 4.53 -9.32 -9.35
C ARG A 51 3.21 -8.97 -10.02
N SER A 52 3.07 -9.39 -11.26
CA SER A 52 1.79 -9.41 -11.96
C SER A 52 0.83 -10.39 -11.29
N LEU A 53 -0.48 -10.23 -11.53
CA LEU A 53 -1.48 -11.18 -11.04
C LEU A 53 -1.16 -12.62 -11.49
N LEU A 54 -0.65 -12.79 -12.71
CA LEU A 54 -0.20 -14.08 -13.22
C LEU A 54 0.96 -14.64 -12.38
N GLU A 55 1.96 -13.82 -12.05
CA GLU A 55 3.10 -14.25 -11.24
C GLU A 55 2.72 -14.59 -9.79
N VAL A 56 1.65 -14.00 -9.27
CA VAL A 56 1.10 -14.31 -7.94
C VAL A 56 0.27 -15.59 -7.97
N LEU A 57 -0.52 -15.81 -9.02
CA LEU A 57 -1.45 -16.94 -9.12
C LEU A 57 -0.85 -18.18 -9.78
N GLN A 58 0.31 -18.08 -10.44
CA GLN A 58 0.97 -19.22 -11.04
C GLN A 58 1.45 -20.20 -9.96
N MET A 59 1.15 -21.48 -10.18
CA MET A 59 1.70 -22.57 -9.39
C MET A 59 2.91 -23.12 -10.12
N THR A 60 4.07 -23.13 -9.46
CA THR A 60 5.33 -23.66 -10.02
C THR A 60 5.48 -25.16 -9.80
N GLU A 61 4.73 -25.72 -8.86
CA GLU A 61 4.68 -27.15 -8.58
C GLU A 61 3.38 -27.73 -9.14
N ASP A 62 3.49 -28.93 -9.71
CA ASP A 62 2.33 -29.68 -10.19
C ASP A 62 1.60 -30.25 -8.97
N ILE A 63 0.35 -29.85 -8.79
CA ILE A 63 -0.52 -30.36 -7.74
C ILE A 63 -1.66 -31.15 -8.35
N ASP A 64 -2.11 -32.19 -7.65
CA ASP A 64 -3.32 -32.93 -8.02
C ASP A 64 -4.55 -32.05 -7.76
N PHE A 65 -4.85 -31.19 -8.74
CA PHE A 65 -5.92 -30.22 -8.70
C PHE A 65 -6.94 -30.56 -9.79
N GLU A 66 -8.10 -31.03 -9.35
CA GLU A 66 -9.24 -31.26 -10.23
C GLU A 66 -10.19 -30.05 -10.17
N PRO A 67 -10.15 -29.12 -11.15
CA PRO A 67 -10.94 -27.89 -11.09
C PRO A 67 -12.44 -28.19 -11.19
N VAL A 68 -13.20 -27.70 -10.21
CA VAL A 68 -14.66 -27.71 -10.29
C VAL A 68 -15.12 -26.60 -11.23
N VAL A 69 -15.53 -26.96 -12.44
CA VAL A 69 -16.07 -26.01 -13.41
C VAL A 69 -17.47 -25.56 -12.95
N SER A 70 -17.54 -24.36 -12.37
CA SER A 70 -18.82 -23.74 -12.04
C SER A 70 -19.55 -23.31 -13.31
N ARG A 71 -20.85 -23.64 -13.40
CA ARG A 71 -21.75 -23.15 -14.46
C ARG A 71 -22.48 -21.87 -14.04
N THR A 72 -22.23 -21.37 -12.84
CA THR A 72 -22.85 -20.15 -12.35
C THR A 72 -22.18 -18.95 -12.98
N LEU A 73 -22.97 -18.01 -13.49
CA LEU A 73 -22.41 -16.75 -14.01
C LEU A 73 -21.75 -15.96 -12.88
N PRO A 74 -20.63 -15.27 -13.15
CA PRO A 74 -20.03 -14.34 -12.20
C PRO A 74 -21.07 -13.30 -11.77
N ARG A 75 -21.13 -13.02 -10.47
CA ARG A 75 -21.91 -11.88 -9.97
C ARG A 75 -21.02 -10.65 -9.91
N ALA A 76 -21.65 -9.47 -9.95
CA ALA A 76 -20.95 -8.23 -9.69
C ALA A 76 -20.30 -8.27 -8.30
N ALA A 77 -19.07 -7.76 -8.20
CA ALA A 77 -18.47 -7.50 -6.91
C ALA A 77 -19.24 -6.37 -6.23
N GLU A 78 -19.68 -6.59 -5.00
CA GLU A 78 -20.13 -5.51 -4.13
C GLU A 78 -18.85 -4.82 -3.61
N LEU A 79 -18.55 -3.65 -4.17
CA LEU A 79 -17.42 -2.80 -3.77
C LEU A 79 -17.83 -1.83 -2.66
#